data_AF-K1ZJK8-F1
#
_entry.id   AF-K1ZJK8-F1
#
_cell.length_a   1.000
_cell.length_b   1.000
_cell.length_c   1.000
_cell.angle_alpha   90.00
_cell.angle_beta   90.00
_cell.angle_gamma   90.00
#
_symmetry.space_group_name_H-M   'P 1'
#
loop_
_entity.id
_entity.type
_entity.pdbx_description
1 polymer ?
#
loop_
_entity_poly.entity_id
_entity_poly.type
_entity_poly.pdbx_seq_one_letter_code
_entity_poly.pdbx_strand_id
1 'polypeptide(L)'
;MDTILVFAKDLSPWLFGLMSWFITGIDDFVIFSGIYHEAKTKRQKIEAVAGLISMVVIMLLLVVGIGWSISLLRPYTWIGGFLPLWIAIKTWIGWGSAKEPSKGTFFAMSFAGFGLHCTDDIIYNASIIADKIFTYQLWYLGGVLSGAVLMVVLSHYLSKRIGDKPKLRASVIFLVSGYILYPGIEMIIQMFK
;
A
#
# COMPACT_ATOMS: atom_id res chain seq x y z
N MET A 1 -1.73 -24.79 23.47
CA MET A 1 -2.68 -24.52 22.38
C MET A 1 -2.95 -23.02 22.25
N ASP A 2 -3.01 -22.30 23.37
CA ASP A 2 -3.25 -20.84 23.40
C ASP A 2 -2.14 -20.00 22.76
N THR A 3 -0.87 -20.40 22.88
CA THR A 3 0.26 -19.67 22.29
C THR A 3 0.22 -19.67 20.76
N ILE A 4 -0.23 -20.77 20.14
CA ILE A 4 -0.36 -20.91 18.68
C ILE A 4 -1.54 -20.08 18.16
N LEU A 5 -2.64 -20.04 18.91
CA LEU A 5 -3.83 -19.23 18.60
C LEU A 5 -3.55 -17.73 18.71
N VAL A 6 -2.78 -17.30 19.71
CA VAL A 6 -2.32 -15.91 19.85
C VAL A 6 -1.36 -15.54 18.70
N PHE A 7 -0.38 -16.41 18.39
CA PHE A 7 0.54 -16.19 17.28
C PHE A 7 -0.19 -16.10 15.93
N ALA A 8 -1.16 -16.96 15.67
CA ALA A 8 -1.96 -16.92 14.45
C ALA A 8 -2.83 -15.65 14.34
N LYS A 9 -3.32 -15.14 15.48
CA LYS A 9 -4.12 -13.90 15.52
C LYS A 9 -3.27 -12.67 15.22
N ASP A 10 -2.04 -12.60 15.71
CA ASP A 10 -1.10 -11.48 15.51
C ASP A 10 -0.32 -11.56 14.18
N LEU A 11 -0.20 -12.75 13.58
CA LEU A 11 0.37 -12.91 12.24
C LEU A 11 -0.61 -12.45 11.15
N SER A 12 -1.92 -12.52 11.41
CA SER A 12 -2.95 -12.18 10.42
C SER A 12 -2.91 -10.72 9.94
N PRO A 13 -2.75 -9.69 10.80
CA PRO A 13 -2.66 -8.30 10.37
C PRO A 13 -1.34 -8.02 9.67
N TRP A 14 -0.24 -8.67 10.11
CA TRP A 14 1.06 -8.55 9.45
C TRP A 14 1.03 -9.11 8.03
N LEU A 15 0.49 -10.32 7.84
CA LEU A 15 0.31 -10.90 6.51
C LEU A 15 -0.59 -10.03 5.64
N PHE A 16 -1.67 -9.50 6.22
CA PHE A 16 -2.56 -8.61 5.51
C PHE A 16 -1.86 -7.31 5.09
N GLY A 17 -1.06 -6.70 5.96
CA GLY A 17 -0.24 -5.52 5.61
C GLY A 17 0.80 -5.82 4.53
N LEU A 18 1.45 -6.99 4.60
CA LEU A 18 2.37 -7.43 3.56
C LEU A 18 1.66 -7.59 2.22
N MET A 19 0.49 -8.22 2.20
CA MET A 19 -0.33 -8.34 1.00
C MET A 19 -0.78 -6.98 0.47
N SER A 20 -1.20 -6.08 1.35
CA SER A 20 -1.60 -4.72 1.00
C SER A 20 -0.53 -3.98 0.22
N TRP A 21 0.74 -4.09 0.63
CA TRP A 21 1.86 -3.53 -0.12
C TRP A 21 1.93 -4.02 -1.57
N PHE A 22 1.68 -5.30 -1.83
CA PHE A 22 1.67 -5.83 -3.20
C PHE A 22 0.36 -5.59 -3.95
N ILE A 23 -0.71 -5.23 -3.24
CA ILE A 23 -1.97 -4.84 -3.88
C ILE A 23 -1.85 -3.43 -4.46
N THR A 24 -1.28 -2.49 -3.72
CA THR A 24 -1.18 -1.09 -4.15
C THR A 24 0.19 -0.77 -4.76
N GLY A 25 1.28 -1.35 -4.24
CA GLY A 25 2.66 -1.00 -4.61
C GLY A 25 3.29 -1.75 -5.80
N ILE A 26 2.50 -2.32 -6.72
CA ILE A 26 3.06 -2.90 -7.97
C ILE A 26 3.60 -1.80 -8.89
N ASP A 27 2.91 -0.66 -8.99
CA ASP A 27 3.41 0.47 -9.77
C ASP A 27 4.73 0.97 -9.18
N ASP A 28 4.81 1.02 -7.86
CA ASP A 28 6.03 1.43 -7.21
C ASP A 28 7.15 0.40 -7.31
N PHE A 29 6.83 -0.89 -7.36
CA PHE A 29 7.80 -1.94 -7.70
C PHE A 29 8.43 -1.68 -9.08
N VAL A 30 7.63 -1.33 -10.08
CA VAL A 30 8.12 -1.05 -11.43
C VAL A 30 9.01 0.20 -11.43
N ILE A 31 8.55 1.29 -10.81
CA ILE A 31 9.32 2.55 -10.69
C ILE A 31 10.64 2.30 -9.95
N PHE A 32 10.59 1.62 -8.80
CA PHE A 32 11.79 1.32 -8.01
C PHE A 32 12.76 0.43 -8.78
N SER A 33 12.26 -0.63 -9.44
CA SER A 33 13.08 -1.56 -10.20
C SER A 33 13.79 -0.86 -11.36
N GLY A 34 13.12 0.08 -12.04
CA GLY A 34 13.71 0.94 -13.06
C GLY A 34 14.91 1.73 -12.52
N ILE A 35 14.71 2.45 -11.42
CA ILE A 35 15.73 3.29 -10.78
C ILE A 35 16.88 2.44 -10.22
N TYR A 36 16.56 1.31 -9.57
CA TYR A 36 17.54 0.41 -8.96
C TYR A 36 18.47 -0.25 -9.98
N HIS A 37 17.95 -0.59 -11.16
CA HIS A 37 18.74 -1.17 -12.24
C HIS A 37 19.50 -0.13 -13.08
N GLU A 38 19.07 1.14 -13.05
CA GLU A 38 19.84 2.26 -13.61
C GLU A 38 21.05 2.64 -12.73
N ALA A 39 20.97 2.37 -11.42
CA ALA A 39 22.07 2.55 -10.47
C ALA A 39 23.23 1.56 -10.73
N LYS A 40 24.33 2.07 -11.30
CA LYS A 40 25.50 1.25 -11.67
C LYS A 40 26.43 0.94 -10.51
N THR A 41 26.47 1.79 -9.48
CA THR A 41 27.39 1.63 -8.34
C THR A 41 26.65 1.19 -7.07
N LYS A 42 27.38 0.52 -6.16
CA LYS A 42 26.85 0.12 -4.84
C LYS A 42 26.30 1.32 -4.06
N ARG A 43 27.00 2.46 -4.11
CA ARG A 43 26.58 3.70 -3.45
C ARG A 43 25.24 4.21 -4.00
N GLN A 44 25.09 4.27 -5.31
CA GLN A 44 23.83 4.70 -5.95
C GLN A 44 22.66 3.77 -5.61
N LYS A 45 22.90 2.45 -5.55
CA LYS A 45 21.88 1.48 -5.11
C LYS A 45 21.46 1.69 -3.65
N ILE A 46 22.41 1.97 -2.77
CA ILE A 46 22.12 2.32 -1.37
C ILE A 46 21.31 3.62 -1.30
N GLU A 47 21.67 4.64 -2.08
CA GLU A 47 20.93 5.90 -2.15
C GLU A 47 19.49 5.69 -2.64
N ALA A 48 19.28 4.86 -3.67
CA ALA A 48 17.94 4.50 -4.14
C ALA A 48 17.10 3.81 -3.05
N VAL A 49 17.67 2.78 -2.39
CA VAL A 49 17.01 2.07 -1.27
C VAL A 49 16.69 3.02 -0.14
N ALA A 50 17.62 3.91 0.24
CA ALA A 50 17.38 4.90 1.29
C ALA A 50 16.23 5.84 0.91
N GLY A 51 16.18 6.33 -0.34
CA GLY A 51 15.10 7.20 -0.83
C GLY A 51 13.73 6.53 -0.75
N LEU A 52 13.65 5.28 -1.19
CA LEU A 52 12.45 4.46 -1.05
C LEU A 52 12.00 4.32 0.41
N ILE A 53 12.88 3.79 1.27
CA ILE A 53 12.52 3.48 2.66
C ILE A 53 12.14 4.75 3.42
N SER A 54 12.84 5.87 3.19
CA SER A 54 12.49 7.16 3.78
C SER A 54 11.08 7.60 3.37
N MET A 55 10.70 7.48 2.10
CA MET A 55 9.36 7.86 1.66
C MET A 55 8.29 6.91 2.21
N VAL A 56 8.54 5.59 2.25
CA VAL A 56 7.63 4.62 2.85
C VAL A 56 7.39 4.93 4.33
N VAL A 57 8.42 5.30 5.09
CA VAL A 57 8.24 5.72 6.50
C VAL A 57 7.35 6.96 6.59
N ILE A 58 7.55 7.97 5.75
CA ILE A 58 6.69 9.17 5.71
C ILE A 58 5.24 8.78 5.37
N MET A 59 5.05 7.93 4.35
CA MET A 59 3.75 7.41 3.95
C MET A 59 3.05 6.69 5.11
N LEU A 60 3.76 5.83 5.86
CA LEU A 60 3.20 5.14 7.03
C LEU A 60 2.80 6.10 8.16
N LEU A 61 3.57 7.18 8.38
CA LEU A 61 3.20 8.23 9.33
C LEU A 61 1.91 8.94 8.90
N LEU A 62 1.76 9.23 7.61
CA LEU A 62 0.52 9.81 7.06
C LEU A 62 -0.65 8.85 7.19
N VAL A 63 -0.45 7.55 6.90
CA VAL A 63 -1.45 6.49 7.09
C VAL A 63 -1.97 6.49 8.52
N VAL A 64 -1.08 6.52 9.52
CA VAL A 64 -1.47 6.57 10.94
C VAL A 64 -2.27 7.83 11.24
N GLY A 65 -1.78 9.01 10.83
CA GLY A 65 -2.45 10.28 11.08
C GLY A 65 -3.86 10.35 10.46
N ILE A 66 -4.01 9.88 9.22
CA ILE A 66 -5.28 9.84 8.51
C ILE A 66 -6.20 8.77 9.12
N GLY A 67 -5.69 7.57 9.38
CA GLY A 67 -6.45 6.47 9.96
C GLY A 67 -7.05 6.83 11.32
N TRP A 68 -6.29 7.52 12.17
CA TRP A 68 -6.80 8.04 13.46
C TRP A 68 -7.85 9.14 13.27
N SER A 69 -7.64 10.03 12.30
CA SER A 69 -8.61 11.09 11.98
C SER A 69 -9.94 10.51 11.45
N ILE A 70 -9.87 9.51 10.56
CA ILE A 70 -11.06 8.79 10.04
C ILE A 70 -11.76 8.02 11.18
N SER A 71 -11.00 7.47 12.12
CA SER A 71 -11.56 6.77 13.29
C SER A 71 -12.44 7.68 14.16
N LEU A 72 -12.25 9.00 14.13
CA LEU A 72 -13.14 9.94 14.83
C LEU A 72 -14.56 9.98 14.23
N LEU A 73 -14.73 9.52 12.99
CA LEU A 73 -16.00 9.43 12.28
C LEU A 73 -16.62 8.02 12.36
N ARG A 74 -16.33 7.25 13.43
CA ARG A 74 -16.67 5.81 13.65
C ARG A 74 -17.87 5.24 12.85
N PRO A 75 -19.09 5.81 12.88
CA PRO A 75 -20.23 5.24 12.15
C PRO A 75 -20.12 5.32 10.61
N TYR A 76 -19.22 6.14 10.06
CA TYR A 76 -19.07 6.40 8.63
C TYR A 76 -17.75 5.89 8.05
N THR A 77 -16.98 5.10 8.81
CA THR A 77 -15.67 4.57 8.39
C THR A 77 -15.76 3.72 7.12
N TRP A 78 -16.91 3.08 6.87
CA TRP A 78 -17.21 2.35 5.63
C TRP A 78 -17.16 3.23 4.37
N ILE A 79 -17.39 4.55 4.47
CA ILE A 79 -17.25 5.50 3.35
C ILE A 79 -15.82 5.49 2.80
N GLY A 80 -14.84 5.17 3.64
CA GLY A 80 -13.45 4.97 3.23
C GLY A 80 -13.28 3.92 2.11
N GLY A 81 -14.22 2.98 1.97
CA GLY A 81 -14.19 1.94 0.93
C GLY A 81 -14.51 2.45 -0.49
N PHE A 82 -15.12 3.63 -0.65
CA PHE A 82 -15.35 4.24 -1.98
C PHE A 82 -14.06 4.73 -2.63
N LEU A 83 -13.06 5.07 -1.83
CA LEU A 83 -11.77 5.56 -2.31
C LEU A 83 -10.93 4.47 -3.00
N PRO A 84 -10.68 3.29 -2.39
CA PRO A 84 -10.08 2.16 -3.11
C PRO A 84 -10.97 1.69 -4.26
N LEU A 85 -12.30 1.84 -4.18
CA LEU A 85 -13.19 1.48 -5.29
C LEU A 85 -12.94 2.37 -6.51
N TRP A 86 -12.80 3.67 -6.29
CA TRP A 86 -12.44 4.63 -7.32
C TRP A 86 -11.05 4.34 -7.93
N ILE A 87 -10.08 3.96 -7.09
CA ILE A 87 -8.73 3.56 -7.54
C ILE A 87 -8.83 2.30 -8.41
N ALA A 88 -9.57 1.27 -7.98
CA ALA A 88 -9.79 0.06 -8.76
C ALA A 88 -10.38 0.36 -10.14
N ILE A 89 -11.35 1.29 -10.21
CA ILE A 89 -11.94 1.75 -11.48
C ILE A 89 -10.88 2.42 -12.36
N LYS A 90 -10.10 3.38 -11.82
CA LYS A 90 -9.03 4.06 -12.56
C LYS A 90 -7.98 3.09 -13.09
N THR A 91 -7.54 2.14 -12.27
CA THR A 91 -6.58 1.10 -12.66
C THR A 91 -7.17 0.17 -13.73
N TRP A 92 -8.46 -0.19 -13.62
CA TRP A 92 -9.13 -1.06 -14.58
C TRP A 92 -9.24 -0.43 -15.98
N ILE A 93 -9.49 0.88 -16.05
CA ILE A 93 -9.64 1.64 -17.30
C ILE A 93 -8.33 2.23 -17.82
N GLY A 94 -7.22 2.07 -17.08
CA GLY A 94 -5.89 2.57 -17.47
C GLY A 94 -5.73 4.09 -17.42
N TRP A 95 -6.43 4.76 -16.50
CA TRP A 95 -6.40 6.23 -16.41
C TRP A 95 -5.24 6.73 -15.55
N GLY A 96 -4.19 7.22 -16.22
CA GLY A 96 -3.01 7.85 -15.60
C GLY A 96 -1.71 7.24 -16.14
N SER A 97 -0.88 8.05 -16.78
CA SER A 97 0.47 7.65 -17.18
C SER A 97 1.46 8.07 -16.09
N ALA A 98 2.01 7.12 -15.33
CA ALA A 98 3.14 7.39 -14.46
C ALA A 98 4.34 7.81 -15.34
N LYS A 99 4.76 9.08 -15.25
CA LYS A 99 5.99 9.54 -15.89
C LYS A 99 7.13 9.34 -14.90
N GLU A 100 8.10 8.51 -15.27
CA GLU A 100 9.30 8.32 -14.47
C GLU A 100 10.07 9.66 -14.31
N PRO A 101 10.53 10.00 -13.11
CA PRO A 101 11.38 11.18 -12.92
C PRO A 101 12.73 10.95 -13.61
N SER A 102 13.11 11.83 -14.56
CA SER A 102 14.27 11.63 -15.44
C SER A 102 15.55 12.34 -15.02
N LYS A 103 15.55 13.11 -13.91
CA LYS A 103 16.71 13.89 -13.45
C LYS A 103 16.76 13.97 -11.92
N GLY A 104 17.91 13.69 -11.31
CA GLY A 104 18.15 13.84 -9.88
C GLY A 104 19.21 12.86 -9.33
N THR A 105 19.42 12.87 -8.01
CA THR A 105 20.16 11.79 -7.33
C THR A 105 19.28 10.54 -7.26
N PHE A 106 19.88 9.35 -7.16
CA PHE A 106 19.11 8.10 -7.03
C PHE A 106 18.20 8.07 -5.80
N PHE A 107 18.63 8.75 -4.72
CA PHE A 107 17.79 9.02 -3.56
C PHE A 107 16.55 9.84 -3.95
N ALA A 108 16.74 11.01 -4.58
CA ALA A 108 15.63 11.90 -4.93
C ALA A 108 14.68 11.28 -5.96
N MET A 109 15.21 10.53 -6.93
CA MET A 109 14.41 9.79 -7.90
C MET A 109 13.53 8.76 -7.22
N SER A 110 14.07 7.99 -6.28
CA SER A 110 13.29 6.96 -5.55
C SER A 110 12.31 7.59 -4.58
N PHE A 111 12.74 8.62 -3.85
CA PHE A 111 11.91 9.34 -2.88
C PHE A 111 10.74 10.06 -3.55
N ALA A 112 10.99 10.88 -4.57
CA ALA A 112 9.95 11.62 -5.28
C ALA A 112 9.13 10.71 -6.20
N GLY A 113 9.76 9.71 -6.82
CA GLY A 113 9.06 8.69 -7.61
C GLY A 113 8.00 7.98 -6.78
N PHE A 114 8.34 7.52 -5.57
CA PHE A 114 7.34 6.97 -4.64
C PHE A 114 6.38 8.04 -4.13
N GLY A 115 6.90 9.18 -3.71
CA GLY A 115 6.10 10.20 -3.05
C GLY A 115 4.95 10.73 -3.91
N LEU A 116 5.15 10.83 -5.21
CA LEU A 116 4.13 11.27 -6.16
C LEU A 116 3.10 10.18 -6.49
N HIS A 117 3.39 8.92 -6.21
CA HIS A 117 2.56 7.78 -6.60
C HIS A 117 1.90 7.06 -5.42
N CYS A 118 2.39 7.21 -4.19
CA CYS A 118 1.87 6.52 -3.00
C CYS A 118 0.53 7.02 -2.43
N THR A 119 -0.23 7.83 -3.18
CA THR A 119 -1.49 8.40 -2.66
C THR A 119 -2.55 7.31 -2.46
N ASP A 120 -2.62 6.36 -3.39
CA ASP A 120 -3.48 5.18 -3.27
C ASP A 120 -3.04 4.27 -2.13
N ASP A 121 -1.73 4.08 -1.91
CA ASP A 121 -1.22 3.36 -0.73
C ASP A 121 -1.67 4.02 0.57
N ILE A 122 -1.51 5.34 0.69
CA ILE A 122 -1.89 6.09 1.91
C ILE A 122 -3.37 5.86 2.19
N ILE A 123 -4.20 6.05 1.18
CA ILE A 123 -5.66 5.96 1.27
C ILE A 123 -6.11 4.55 1.64
N TYR A 124 -5.59 3.54 0.94
CA TYR A 124 -5.97 2.16 1.13
C TYR A 124 -5.56 1.70 2.54
N ASN A 125 -4.30 1.92 2.91
CA ASN A 125 -3.78 1.50 4.20
C ASN A 125 -4.47 2.23 5.36
N ALA A 126 -4.75 3.54 5.23
CA ALA A 126 -5.46 4.31 6.23
C ALA A 126 -6.89 3.79 6.47
N SER A 127 -7.58 3.37 5.39
CA SER A 127 -8.93 2.82 5.47
C SER A 127 -8.97 1.47 6.19
N ILE A 128 -7.92 0.64 6.03
CA ILE A 128 -7.82 -0.65 6.71
C ILE A 128 -7.55 -0.51 8.21
N ILE A 129 -6.69 0.42 8.59
CA ILE A 129 -6.32 0.61 10.00
C ILE A 129 -7.34 1.46 10.78
N ALA A 130 -8.27 2.13 10.09
CA ALA A 130 -9.33 2.91 10.70
C ALA A 130 -10.16 2.04 11.66
N ASP A 131 -10.39 2.57 12.86
CA ASP A 131 -11.12 1.95 13.97
C ASP A 131 -10.55 0.59 14.45
N LYS A 132 -9.29 0.28 14.10
CA LYS A 132 -8.58 -0.89 14.62
C LYS A 132 -7.80 -0.56 15.88
N ILE A 133 -7.66 -1.54 16.77
CA ILE A 133 -6.84 -1.41 17.99
C ILE A 133 -5.36 -1.18 17.64
N PHE A 134 -4.65 -0.48 18.52
CA PHE A 134 -3.24 -0.11 18.31
C PHE A 134 -2.33 -1.30 17.93
N THR A 135 -2.50 -2.45 18.58
CA THR A 135 -1.73 -3.67 18.28
C THR A 135 -1.94 -4.15 16.84
N TYR A 136 -3.17 -4.10 16.34
CA TYR A 136 -3.47 -4.45 14.94
C TYR A 136 -2.76 -3.49 13.98
N GLN A 137 -2.82 -2.19 14.28
CA GLN A 137 -2.17 -1.17 13.46
C GLN A 137 -0.65 -1.39 13.39
N LEU A 138 0.00 -1.65 14.52
CA LEU A 138 1.45 -1.92 14.56
C LEU A 138 1.84 -3.13 13.71
N TRP A 139 1.16 -4.27 13.88
CA TRP A 139 1.45 -5.47 13.11
C TRP A 139 1.19 -5.27 11.61
N TYR A 140 0.09 -4.60 11.27
CA TYR A 140 -0.26 -4.28 9.90
C TYR A 140 0.79 -3.39 9.23
N LEU A 141 1.18 -2.29 9.86
CA LEU A 141 2.20 -1.37 9.33
C LEU A 141 3.58 -2.04 9.24
N GLY A 142 3.91 -2.93 10.19
CA GLY A 142 5.09 -3.79 10.10
C GLY A 142 5.05 -4.74 8.90
N GLY A 143 3.87 -5.24 8.54
CA GLY A 143 3.63 -6.00 7.32
C GLY A 143 3.89 -5.16 6.06
N VAL A 144 3.33 -3.96 5.99
CA VAL A 144 3.53 -3.03 4.86
C VAL A 144 5.01 -2.70 4.67
N LEU A 145 5.72 -2.38 5.76
CA LEU A 145 7.17 -2.11 5.73
C LEU A 145 7.96 -3.34 5.28
N SER A 146 7.56 -4.54 5.73
CA SER A 146 8.18 -5.80 5.29
C SER A 146 7.98 -6.03 3.79
N GLY A 147 6.81 -5.65 3.25
CA GLY A 147 6.55 -5.63 1.82
C GLY A 147 7.52 -4.73 1.04
N ALA A 148 7.75 -3.51 1.53
CA ALA A 148 8.72 -2.59 0.92
C ALA A 148 10.16 -3.14 0.93
N VAL A 149 10.59 -3.77 2.04
CA VAL A 149 11.89 -4.45 2.11
C VAL A 149 11.95 -5.63 1.14
N LEU A 150 10.88 -6.44 1.07
CA LEU A 150 10.80 -7.56 0.16
C LEU A 150 10.88 -7.09 -1.30
N MET A 151 10.25 -5.96 -1.65
CA MET A 151 10.39 -5.35 -2.97
C MET A 151 11.84 -4.98 -3.30
N VAL A 152 12.61 -4.46 -2.35
CA VAL A 152 14.05 -4.17 -2.56
C VAL A 152 14.81 -5.46 -2.89
N VAL A 153 14.55 -6.52 -2.11
CA VAL A 153 15.15 -7.83 -2.32
C VAL A 153 14.75 -8.39 -3.69
N LEU A 154 13.46 -8.34 -4.02
CA LEU A 154 12.95 -8.79 -5.31
C LEU A 154 13.54 -7.99 -6.47
N SER A 155 13.71 -6.67 -6.33
CA SER A 155 14.34 -5.82 -7.35
C SER A 155 15.83 -6.13 -7.53
N HIS A 156 16.50 -6.62 -6.48
CA HIS A 156 17.88 -7.10 -6.56
C HIS A 156 18.01 -8.39 -7.37
N TYR A 157 17.09 -9.34 -7.19
CA TYR A 157 17.15 -10.67 -7.79
C TYR A 157 16.40 -10.81 -9.12
N LEU A 158 15.34 -10.04 -9.34
CA LEU A 158 14.54 -10.09 -10.56
C LEU A 158 15.11 -9.12 -11.60
N SER A 159 15.36 -9.66 -12.80
CA SER A 159 15.59 -8.88 -14.01
C SER A 159 14.38 -7.96 -14.27
N LYS A 160 14.60 -6.82 -14.96
CA LYS A 160 13.66 -5.75 -15.41
C LYS A 160 12.28 -6.17 -15.99
N ARG A 161 11.86 -7.43 -15.92
CA ARG A 161 10.75 -8.07 -16.63
C ARG A 161 9.54 -8.42 -15.74
N ILE A 162 9.32 -7.77 -14.59
CA ILE A 162 7.98 -7.88 -13.99
C ILE A 162 7.06 -6.95 -14.75
N GLY A 163 6.26 -7.52 -15.65
CA GLY A 163 5.19 -6.79 -16.33
C GLY A 163 4.04 -6.54 -15.36
N ASP A 164 3.63 -5.27 -15.24
CA ASP A 164 2.44 -4.91 -14.48
C ASP A 164 1.18 -5.60 -15.08
N LYS A 165 0.30 -6.09 -14.21
CA LYS A 165 -0.99 -6.69 -14.55
C LYS A 165 -2.11 -5.84 -13.91
N PRO A 166 -2.40 -4.65 -14.45
CA PRO A 166 -3.27 -3.66 -13.81
C PRO A 166 -4.69 -4.20 -13.56
N LYS A 167 -5.23 -5.03 -14.46
CA LYS A 167 -6.56 -5.66 -14.28
C LYS A 167 -6.62 -6.63 -13.11
N LEU A 168 -5.53 -7.37 -12.85
CA LEU A 168 -5.46 -8.28 -11.70
C LEU A 168 -5.41 -7.48 -10.39
N ARG A 169 -4.59 -6.41 -10.35
CA ARG A 169 -4.53 -5.47 -9.23
C ARG A 169 -5.90 -4.87 -8.93
N ALA A 170 -6.55 -4.31 -9.95
CA ALA A 170 -7.88 -3.73 -9.82
C ALA A 170 -8.91 -4.74 -9.30
N SER A 171 -8.86 -6.01 -9.73
CA SER A 171 -9.74 -7.07 -9.23
C SER A 171 -9.60 -7.28 -7.71
N VAL A 172 -8.36 -7.27 -7.20
CA VAL A 172 -8.11 -7.43 -5.77
C VAL A 172 -8.57 -6.20 -5.00
N ILE A 173 -8.31 -5.00 -5.51
CA ILE A 173 -8.78 -3.75 -4.89
C ILE A 173 -10.32 -3.73 -4.84
N PHE A 174 -11.01 -4.18 -5.89
CA PHE A 174 -12.48 -4.31 -5.89
C PHE A 174 -13.00 -5.20 -4.75
N LEU A 175 -12.36 -6.35 -4.50
CA LEU A 175 -12.75 -7.25 -3.41
C LEU A 175 -12.57 -6.60 -2.04
N VAL A 176 -11.47 -5.89 -1.84
CA VAL A 176 -11.20 -5.19 -0.57
C VAL A 176 -12.16 -4.03 -0.38
N SER A 177 -12.44 -3.25 -1.42
CA SER A 177 -13.47 -2.21 -1.39
C SER A 177 -14.83 -2.78 -1.02
N GLY A 178 -15.21 -3.91 -1.61
CA GLY A 178 -16.45 -4.61 -1.25
C GLY A 178 -16.49 -4.99 0.23
N TYR A 179 -15.38 -5.51 0.77
CA TYR A 179 -15.26 -5.85 2.19
C TYR A 179 -15.38 -4.62 3.11
N ILE A 180 -14.74 -3.49 2.78
CA ILE A 180 -14.81 -2.26 3.58
C ILE A 180 -16.20 -1.61 3.48
N LEU A 181 -16.84 -1.67 2.32
CA LEU A 181 -18.17 -1.09 2.08
C LEU A 181 -19.30 -1.95 2.67
N TYR A 182 -19.07 -3.24 2.89
CA TYR A 182 -20.09 -4.20 3.35
C TYR A 182 -20.90 -3.74 4.58
N PRO A 183 -20.27 -3.22 5.67
CA PRO A 183 -21.02 -2.72 6.82
C PRO A 183 -21.96 -1.55 6.48
N GLY A 184 -21.57 -0.69 5.54
CA GLY A 184 -22.42 0.40 5.05
C GLY A 184 -23.58 -0.09 4.20
N ILE A 185 -23.35 -1.11 3.37
CA ILE A 185 -24.41 -1.76 2.58
C ILE A 185 -25.45 -2.41 3.51
N GLU A 186 -25.02 -3.12 4.55
CA GLU A 186 -25.93 -3.70 5.55
C GLU A 186 -26.74 -2.63 6.27
N MET A 187 -26.10 -1.53 6.69
CA MET A 187 -26.77 -0.41 7.35
C MET A 187 -27.88 0.18 6.47
N ILE A 188 -27.61 0.41 5.17
CA ILE A 188 -28.61 0.93 4.22
C ILE A 188 -29.76 -0.08 4.06
N ILE A 189 -29.47 -1.37 3.89
CA ILE A 189 -30.49 -2.41 3.73
C ILE A 189 -31.41 -2.46 4.97
N GLN A 190 -30.86 -2.31 6.17
CA GLN A 190 -31.64 -2.29 7.41
C GLN A 190 -32.54 -1.06 7.54
N MET A 191 -32.19 0.08 6.95
CA MET A 191 -33.04 1.28 6.96
C MET A 191 -34.31 1.13 6.09
N PHE A 192 -34.32 0.20 5.14
CA PHE A 192 -35.43 -0.05 4.22
C PHE A 192 -36.24 -1.32 4.56
N LYS A 193 -35.93 -2.00 5.67
CA LYS A 193 -36.69 -3.12 6.22
C LYS A 193 -37.49 -2.67 7.43
#